data_AF-A0A7X0SJB8-F1
#
_entry.id   AF-A0A7X0SJB8-F1
#
_cell.length_a   1.000
_cell.length_b   1.000
_cell.length_c   1.000
_cell.angle_alpha   90.00
_cell.angle_beta   90.00
_cell.angle_gamma   90.00
#
_symmetry.space_group_name_H-M   'P 1'
#
loop_
_entity.id
_entity.type
_entity.pdbx_description
1 polymer ?
#
loop_
_entity_poly.entity_id
_entity_poly.type
_entity_poly.pdbx_seq_one_letter_code
_entity_poly.pdbx_strand_id
1 'polypeptide(L)'
;MLRQSLIFAGIGLAAWAVATLFFMLFGHWVLVDVGDARFGASLFLLEALTVLVLIGLSLVVRLKLFRESGSATRFGFIGTLVGLILDTFAVWYEDSVFPKFDAGQHRAFTVWMTLAYALFLLVPAVTDRLVRTGPSVRQSSAEAQADSDDR
;
A
#
# COMPACT_ATOMS: atom_id res chain seq x y z
N MET A 1 7.32 -19.50 -9.13
CA MET A 1 6.00 -19.02 -8.66
C MET A 1 5.85 -19.08 -7.13
N LEU A 2 5.93 -20.26 -6.49
CA LEU A 2 5.76 -20.38 -5.02
C LEU A 2 6.76 -19.54 -4.19
N ARG A 3 8.05 -19.55 -4.55
CA ARG A 3 9.10 -18.76 -3.87
C ARG A 3 8.85 -17.26 -3.91
N GLN A 4 8.33 -16.75 -5.04
CA GLN A 4 8.09 -15.34 -5.25
C GLN A 4 6.88 -14.84 -4.45
N SER A 5 5.81 -15.65 -4.38
CA SER A 5 4.67 -15.39 -3.50
C SER A 5 5.06 -15.39 -2.02
N LEU A 6 5.97 -16.28 -1.61
CA LEU A 6 6.47 -16.31 -0.23
C LEU A 6 7.24 -15.04 0.14
N ILE A 7 8.06 -14.53 -0.77
CA ILE A 7 8.81 -13.28 -0.57
C ILE A 7 7.84 -12.09 -0.47
N PHE A 8 6.81 -12.04 -1.34
CA PHE A 8 5.79 -10.98 -1.27
C PHE A 8 4.98 -11.04 0.01
N ALA A 9 4.57 -12.23 0.45
CA ALA A 9 3.91 -12.40 1.72
C ALA A 9 4.80 -11.97 2.89
N GLY A 10 6.09 -12.33 2.87
CA GLY A 10 7.06 -11.93 3.89
C GLY A 10 7.28 -10.41 3.97
N ILE A 11 7.34 -9.73 2.83
CA ILE A 11 7.45 -8.26 2.79
C ILE A 11 6.14 -7.61 3.23
N GLY A 12 4.98 -8.14 2.83
CA GLY A 12 3.68 -7.67 3.30
C GLY A 12 3.53 -7.82 4.82
N LEU A 13 3.93 -8.97 5.36
CA LEU A 13 3.98 -9.24 6.80
C LEU A 13 4.92 -8.27 7.52
N ALA A 14 6.12 -8.02 6.98
CA ALA A 14 7.06 -7.08 7.56
C ALA A 14 6.53 -5.65 7.53
N ALA A 15 5.92 -5.22 6.42
CA ALA A 15 5.30 -3.91 6.29
C ALA A 15 4.15 -3.73 7.29
N TRP A 16 3.30 -4.75 7.43
CA TRP A 16 2.25 -4.79 8.44
C TRP A 16 2.85 -4.68 9.85
N ALA A 17 3.84 -5.50 10.21
CA ALA A 17 4.44 -5.50 11.54
C ALA A 17 5.08 -4.14 11.88
N VAL A 18 5.74 -3.49 10.91
CA VAL A 18 6.31 -2.15 11.08
C VAL A 18 5.21 -1.11 11.29
N ALA A 19 4.13 -1.16 10.51
CA ALA A 19 3.00 -0.26 10.67
C ALA A 19 2.33 -0.45 12.03
N THR A 20 2.02 -1.68 12.43
CA THR A 20 1.44 -2.01 13.73
C THR A 20 2.33 -1.53 14.87
N LEU A 21 3.65 -1.74 14.78
CA LEU A 21 4.59 -1.25 15.80
C LEU A 21 4.62 0.29 15.85
N PHE A 22 4.58 0.96 14.70
CA PHE A 22 4.49 2.41 14.65
C PHE A 22 3.24 2.93 15.39
N PHE A 23 2.08 2.32 15.16
CA PHE A 23 0.85 2.69 15.87
C PHE A 23 0.87 2.32 17.35
N MET A 24 1.51 1.21 17.72
CA MET A 24 1.68 0.83 19.12
C MET A 24 2.54 1.86 19.89
N LEU A 25 3.55 2.43 19.24
CA LEU A 25 4.47 3.39 19.85
C LEU A 25 3.95 4.84 19.80
N PHE A 26 3.46 5.26 18.63
CA PHE A 26 3.12 6.66 18.33
C PHE A 26 1.63 6.89 18.09
N GLY A 27 0.82 5.84 17.97
CA GLY A 27 -0.58 5.95 17.58
C GLY A 27 -1.40 6.82 18.51
N HIS A 28 -1.16 6.80 19.83
CA HIS A 28 -1.88 7.68 20.76
C HIS A 28 -1.63 9.18 20.51
N TRP A 29 -0.48 9.55 19.91
CA TRP A 29 -0.15 10.93 19.56
C TRP A 29 -0.61 11.31 18.15
N VAL A 30 -0.67 10.33 17.26
CA VAL A 30 -0.82 10.51 15.81
C VAL A 30 -2.28 10.27 15.37
N LEU A 31 -3.00 9.38 16.05
CA LEU A 31 -4.44 9.21 15.90
C LEU A 31 -5.16 10.13 16.88
N VAL A 32 -6.04 10.96 16.34
CA VAL A 32 -6.96 11.77 17.13
C VAL A 32 -8.32 11.10 17.08
N ASP A 33 -9.12 11.25 18.15
CA ASP A 33 -10.51 10.80 18.17
C ASP A 33 -11.28 11.36 16.95
N VAL A 34 -12.13 10.53 16.36
CA VAL A 34 -13.05 10.87 15.26
C VAL A 34 -13.93 12.09 15.60
N GLY A 35 -14.23 12.32 16.87
CA GLY A 35 -15.00 13.48 17.34
C GLY A 35 -14.23 14.80 17.43
N ASP A 36 -12.90 14.80 17.28
CA ASP A 36 -12.07 16.01 17.39
C ASP A 36 -12.01 16.78 16.06
N ALA A 37 -12.04 18.11 16.12
CA ALA A 37 -11.91 18.98 14.95
C ALA A 37 -10.61 18.77 14.15
N ARG A 38 -9.56 18.22 14.80
CA ARG A 38 -8.25 17.94 14.19
C ARG A 38 -8.19 16.57 13.50
N PHE A 39 -9.23 15.73 13.63
CA PHE A 39 -9.26 14.39 13.05
C PHE A 39 -8.90 14.37 11.56
N GLY A 40 -9.52 15.24 10.76
CA GLY A 40 -9.28 15.31 9.31
C GLY A 40 -7.84 15.69 8.96
N ALA A 41 -7.24 16.64 9.69
CA ALA A 41 -5.85 17.04 9.48
C ALA A 41 -4.88 15.91 9.87
N SER A 42 -5.15 15.22 10.97
CA SER A 42 -4.39 14.05 11.37
C SER A 42 -4.47 12.96 10.31
N LEU A 43 -5.68 12.58 9.91
CA LEU A 43 -5.93 11.54 8.91
C LEU A 43 -5.21 11.85 7.59
N PHE A 44 -5.30 13.09 7.10
CA PHE A 44 -4.59 13.52 5.90
C PHE A 44 -3.07 13.41 6.04
N LEU A 45 -2.51 13.78 7.21
CA LEU A 45 -1.08 13.65 7.46
C LEU A 45 -0.64 12.18 7.48
N LEU A 46 -1.43 11.30 8.10
CA LEU A 46 -1.19 9.85 8.10
C LEU A 46 -1.27 9.28 6.69
N GLU A 47 -2.26 9.67 5.90
CA GLU A 47 -2.40 9.24 4.52
C GLU A 47 -1.22 9.71 3.67
N ALA A 48 -0.82 10.99 3.78
CA ALA A 48 0.33 11.52 3.07
C ALA A 48 1.61 10.75 3.43
N LEU A 49 1.82 10.45 4.72
CA LEU A 49 2.93 9.62 5.17
C LEU A 49 2.83 8.19 4.61
N THR A 50 1.63 7.60 4.61
CA THR A 50 1.37 6.27 4.06
C THR A 50 1.72 6.22 2.57
N VAL A 51 1.24 7.19 1.78
CA VAL A 51 1.59 7.30 0.35
C VAL A 51 3.10 7.41 0.16
N LEU A 52 3.78 8.24 0.96
CA LEU A 52 5.24 8.40 0.88
C LEU A 52 5.97 7.07 1.16
N VAL A 53 5.56 6.35 2.20
CA VAL A 53 6.09 5.02 2.53
C VAL A 53 5.81 4.02 1.41
N LEU A 54 4.61 4.02 0.83
CA LEU A 54 4.23 3.12 -0.26
C LEU A 54 5.00 3.40 -1.54
N ILE A 55 5.28 4.66 -1.86
CA ILE A 55 6.16 5.04 -2.97
C ILE A 55 7.57 4.50 -2.71
N GLY A 56 8.10 4.73 -1.50
CA GLY A 56 9.41 4.19 -1.10
C GLY A 56 9.48 2.67 -1.23
N LEU A 57 8.47 1.95 -0.72
CA LEU A 57 8.40 0.50 -0.79
C LEU A 57 8.26 0.00 -2.24
N SER A 58 7.41 0.64 -3.04
CA SER A 58 7.23 0.31 -4.46
C SER A 58 8.52 0.49 -5.25
N LEU A 59 9.27 1.57 -4.97
CA LEU A 59 10.59 1.80 -5.56
C LEU A 59 11.61 0.76 -5.12
N VAL A 60 11.67 0.42 -3.82
CA VAL A 60 12.59 -0.62 -3.32
C VAL A 60 12.29 -1.99 -3.94
N VAL A 61 11.01 -2.39 -4.00
CA VAL A 61 10.61 -3.66 -4.62
C VAL A 61 10.98 -3.68 -6.11
N ARG A 62 10.73 -2.57 -6.83
CA ARG A 62 11.01 -2.47 -8.27
C ARG A 62 12.50 -2.37 -8.60
N LEU A 63 13.27 -1.61 -7.82
CA LEU A 63 14.70 -1.38 -8.05
C LEU A 63 15.57 -2.55 -7.55
N LYS A 64 15.19 -3.16 -6.42
CA LYS A 64 16.06 -4.13 -5.71
C LYS A 64 15.61 -5.58 -5.86
N LEU A 65 14.33 -5.85 -6.14
CA LEU A 65 13.78 -7.20 -5.99
C LEU A 65 13.32 -7.86 -7.29
N PHE A 66 12.55 -7.19 -8.15
CA PHE A 66 12.10 -7.79 -9.42
C PHE A 66 11.96 -6.75 -10.55
N ARG A 67 12.70 -6.98 -11.64
CA ARG A 67 12.68 -6.16 -12.88
C ARG A 67 11.61 -6.65 -13.88
N GLU A 68 10.60 -7.39 -13.42
CA GLU A 68 9.54 -7.99 -14.24
C GLU A 68 8.19 -7.26 -14.10
N SER A 69 7.53 -7.02 -15.23
CA SER A 69 6.22 -6.37 -15.34
C SER A 69 5.10 -7.17 -14.62
N GLY A 70 4.22 -6.49 -13.88
CA GLY A 70 3.07 -7.11 -13.20
C GLY A 70 3.36 -7.70 -11.81
N SER A 71 4.62 -7.67 -11.36
CA SER A 71 5.02 -8.17 -10.05
C SER A 71 4.54 -7.27 -8.90
N ALA A 72 4.44 -5.96 -9.13
CA ALA A 72 4.03 -4.98 -8.12
C ALA A 72 2.54 -5.12 -7.75
N THR A 73 1.66 -5.38 -8.73
CA THR A 73 0.23 -5.59 -8.50
C THR A 73 -0.05 -6.88 -7.73
N ARG A 74 0.67 -7.97 -8.06
CA ARG A 74 0.58 -9.23 -7.30
C ARG A 74 1.11 -9.09 -5.87
N PHE A 75 2.18 -8.31 -5.69
CA PHE A 75 2.68 -7.95 -4.36
C PHE A 75 1.64 -7.17 -3.56
N GLY A 76 1.05 -6.12 -4.15
CA GLY A 76 -0.01 -5.33 -3.52
C GLY A 76 -1.18 -6.20 -3.07
N PHE A 77 -1.61 -7.13 -3.91
CA PHE A 77 -2.73 -8.04 -3.61
C PHE A 77 -2.40 -9.03 -2.49
N ILE A 78 -1.26 -9.74 -2.57
CA ILE A 78 -0.88 -10.74 -1.55
C ILE A 78 -0.57 -10.04 -0.22
N GLY A 79 0.12 -8.91 -0.24
CA GLY A 79 0.40 -8.11 0.95
C GLY A 79 -0.87 -7.62 1.62
N THR A 80 -1.84 -7.14 0.83
CA THR A 80 -3.16 -6.72 1.34
C THR A 80 -3.92 -7.88 1.97
N LEU A 81 -3.91 -9.06 1.33
CA LEU A 81 -4.60 -10.24 1.87
C LEU A 81 -4.03 -10.65 3.23
N VAL A 82 -2.71 -10.75 3.33
CA VAL A 82 -2.03 -11.12 4.60
C VAL A 82 -2.27 -10.04 5.66
N GLY A 83 -2.12 -8.77 5.29
CA GLY A 83 -2.31 -7.64 6.19
C GLY A 83 -3.74 -7.58 6.74
N LEU A 84 -4.76 -7.70 5.89
CA LEU A 84 -6.17 -7.67 6.34
C LEU A 84 -6.51 -8.82 7.28
N ILE A 85 -5.96 -10.02 7.06
CA ILE A 85 -6.15 -11.15 7.98
C ILE A 85 -5.56 -10.81 9.34
N LEU A 86 -4.35 -10.25 9.39
CA LEU A 86 -3.70 -9.87 10.64
C LEU A 86 -4.39 -8.70 11.33
N ASP A 87 -4.85 -7.71 10.57
CA ASP A 87 -5.63 -6.59 11.09
C ASP A 87 -6.99 -7.03 11.62
N THR A 88 -7.58 -8.09 11.08
CA THR A 88 -8.79 -8.69 11.67
C THR A 88 -8.52 -9.13 13.11
N PHE A 89 -7.37 -9.75 13.37
CA PHE A 89 -6.98 -10.09 14.74
C PHE A 89 -6.60 -8.86 15.57
N ALA A 90 -5.94 -7.87 14.97
CA ALA A 90 -5.57 -6.64 15.66
C ALA A 90 -6.80 -5.84 16.13
N VAL A 91 -7.85 -5.80 15.30
CA VAL A 91 -9.14 -5.16 15.63
C VAL A 91 -9.95 -6.04 16.59
N TRP A 92 -9.93 -7.36 16.44
CA TRP A 92 -10.61 -8.26 17.39
C TRP A 92 -10.04 -8.13 18.81
N TYR A 93 -8.72 -8.04 18.94
CA TYR A 93 -8.01 -7.92 20.21
C TYR A 93 -7.48 -6.50 20.42
N GLU A 94 -8.29 -5.50 20.07
CA GLU A 94 -7.87 -4.09 20.00
C GLU A 94 -7.27 -3.57 21.32
N ASP A 95 -7.86 -3.91 22.47
CA ASP A 95 -7.35 -3.53 23.79
C ASP A 95 -5.99 -4.15 24.13
N SER A 96 -5.71 -5.34 23.59
CA SER A 96 -4.44 -6.05 23.82
C SER A 96 -3.33 -5.58 22.89
N VAL A 97 -3.68 -5.25 21.64
CA VAL A 97 -2.72 -4.81 20.62
C VAL A 97 -2.41 -3.32 20.76
N PHE A 98 -3.41 -2.50 21.06
CA PHE A 98 -3.28 -1.05 21.24
C PHE A 98 -3.81 -0.60 22.60
N PRO A 99 -3.19 -1.02 23.73
CA PRO A 99 -3.70 -0.74 25.08
C PRO A 99 -3.69 0.74 25.48
N LYS A 100 -3.09 1.61 24.66
CA LYS A 100 -3.01 3.06 24.88
C LYS A 100 -4.08 3.85 24.13
N PHE A 101 -4.86 3.18 23.29
CA PHE A 101 -5.88 3.86 22.49
C PHE A 101 -7.15 4.04 23.32
N ASP A 102 -7.83 5.15 23.08
CA ASP A 102 -9.22 5.31 23.50
C ASP A 102 -10.19 4.76 22.42
N ALA A 103 -11.47 4.64 22.76
CA ALA A 103 -12.52 4.14 21.86
C ALA A 103 -12.69 4.99 20.57
N GLY A 104 -12.30 6.25 20.59
CA GLY A 104 -12.24 7.12 19.41
C GLY A 104 -11.03 6.80 18.53
N GLN A 105 -9.87 6.58 19.14
CA GLN A 105 -8.61 6.22 18.47
C GLN A 105 -8.68 4.84 17.80
N HIS A 106 -9.37 3.86 18.39
CA HIS A 106 -9.65 2.57 17.74
C HIS A 106 -10.48 2.74 16.46
N ARG A 107 -11.51 3.59 16.50
CA ARG A 107 -12.31 3.93 15.31
C ARG A 107 -11.51 4.73 14.28
N ALA A 108 -10.70 5.69 14.73
CA ALA A 108 -9.80 6.43 13.85
C ALA A 108 -8.80 5.51 13.14
N PHE A 109 -8.28 4.49 13.84
CA PHE A 109 -7.35 3.51 13.30
C PHE A 109 -8.02 2.68 12.20
N THR A 110 -9.24 2.19 12.42
CA THR A 110 -9.97 1.42 11.39
C THR A 110 -10.30 2.27 10.16
N VAL A 111 -10.66 3.54 10.32
CA VAL A 111 -10.84 4.48 9.19
C VAL A 111 -9.54 4.63 8.40
N TRP A 112 -8.44 4.96 9.08
CA TRP A 112 -7.12 5.06 8.43
C TRP A 112 -6.73 3.75 7.72
N MET A 113 -6.92 2.61 8.38
CA MET A 113 -6.59 1.28 7.83
C MET A 113 -7.32 1.01 6.51
N THR A 114 -8.62 1.33 6.42
CA THR A 114 -9.38 1.14 5.17
C THR A 114 -8.81 1.97 4.01
N LEU A 115 -8.43 3.22 4.28
CA LEU A 115 -7.84 4.12 3.29
C LEU A 115 -6.42 3.67 2.92
N ALA A 116 -5.63 3.25 3.91
CA ALA A 116 -4.29 2.72 3.74
C ALA A 116 -4.28 1.49 2.80
N TYR A 117 -5.19 0.54 2.96
CA TYR A 117 -5.29 -0.61 2.05
C TYR A 117 -5.78 -0.24 0.65
N ALA A 118 -6.70 0.72 0.53
CA ALA A 118 -7.09 1.23 -0.79
C ALA A 118 -5.88 1.81 -1.54
N LEU A 119 -5.04 2.59 -0.84
CA LEU A 119 -3.79 3.11 -1.38
C LEU A 119 -2.75 2.01 -1.64
N PHE A 120 -2.65 1.02 -0.75
CA PHE A 120 -1.75 -0.13 -0.90
C PHE A 120 -2.05 -0.96 -2.16
N LEU A 121 -3.32 -1.01 -2.58
CA LEU A 121 -3.73 -1.64 -3.83
C LEU A 121 -3.55 -0.71 -5.04
N LEU A 122 -3.93 0.56 -4.90
CA LEU A 122 -3.93 1.53 -6.01
C LEU A 122 -2.51 1.95 -6.43
N VAL A 123 -1.62 2.26 -5.49
CA VAL A 123 -0.28 2.80 -5.79
C VAL A 123 0.55 1.81 -6.62
N PRO A 124 0.66 0.51 -6.27
CA PRO A 124 1.37 -0.45 -7.10
C PRO A 124 0.72 -0.66 -8.46
N ALA A 125 -0.62 -0.68 -8.53
CA ALA A 125 -1.35 -0.86 -9.78
C ALA A 125 -1.17 0.33 -10.75
N VAL A 126 -1.20 1.56 -10.24
CA VAL A 126 -0.95 2.78 -11.01
C VAL A 126 0.51 2.84 -11.46
N THR A 127 1.45 2.48 -10.58
CA THR A 127 2.89 2.41 -10.91
C THR A 127 3.16 1.40 -12.02
N ASP A 128 2.55 0.21 -11.96
CA ASP A 128 2.66 -0.83 -12.98
C ASP A 128 2.05 -0.39 -14.33
N ARG A 129 0.88 0.28 -14.30
CA ARG A 129 0.21 0.78 -15.51
C ARG A 129 0.93 1.95 -16.17
N LEU A 130 1.44 2.92 -15.40
CA LEU A 130 2.23 4.04 -15.91
C LEU A 130 3.46 3.55 -16.68
N VAL A 131 4.11 2.50 -16.19
CA VAL A 131 5.29 1.90 -16.82
C VAL A 131 4.90 1.10 -18.08
N ARG A 132 3.76 0.39 -18.08
CA ARG A 132 3.29 -0.38 -19.24
C ARG A 132 2.90 0.49 -20.45
N THR A 133 2.70 1.80 -20.24
CA THR A 133 2.30 2.75 -21.30
C THR A 133 3.48 3.45 -21.97
N GLY A 134 4.72 3.15 -21.61
CA GLY A 134 5.91 3.62 -22.35
C GLY A 134 6.81 2.45 -22.74
N PRO A 135 7.61 2.52 -23.81
CA PRO A 135 7.50 3.16 -25.12
C PRO A 135 6.94 2.23 -26.22
N SER A 136 6.51 1.01 -25.87
CA SER A 136 6.18 -0.05 -26.84
C SER A 136 4.92 0.20 -27.68
N VAL A 137 3.98 1.00 -27.18
CA VAL A 137 2.77 1.37 -27.95
C VAL A 137 3.10 2.37 -29.06
N ARG A 138 4.06 3.29 -28.85
CA ARG A 138 4.44 4.27 -29.90
C ARG A 138 5.19 3.63 -31.06
N GLN A 139 5.97 2.57 -30.83
CA GLN A 139 6.67 1.87 -31.91
C GLN A 139 5.71 1.08 -32.80
N SER A 140 4.75 0.35 -32.22
CA SER A 140 3.76 -0.41 -33.01
C SER A 140 2.87 0.50 -33.85
N SER A 141 2.53 1.70 -33.36
CA SER A 141 1.76 2.67 -34.15
C SER A 141 2.61 3.34 -35.25
N ALA A 142 3.90 3.58 -35.01
CA ALA A 142 4.80 4.18 -36.00
C ALA A 142 5.16 3.20 -37.13
N GLU A 143 5.39 1.92 -36.83
CA GLU A 143 5.66 0.89 -37.84
C GLU A 143 4.40 0.56 -38.67
N ALA A 144 3.22 0.51 -38.05
CA ALA A 144 1.96 0.28 -38.77
C ALA A 144 1.58 1.45 -39.70
N GLN A 145 2.05 2.66 -39.40
CA GLN A 145 1.77 3.85 -40.20
C GLN A 145 2.81 4.07 -41.30
N ALA A 146 4.04 3.57 -41.13
CA ALA A 146 5.07 3.53 -42.17
C ALA A 146 4.76 2.47 -43.26
N ASP A 147 4.19 1.32 -42.91
CA ASP A 147 3.80 0.27 -43.88
C ASP A 147 2.56 0.65 -44.72
N SER A 148 1.79 1.66 -44.28
CA SER A 148 0.63 2.15 -45.03
C SER A 148 0.94 3.28 -46.02
N ASP A 149 2.06 3.99 -45.87
CA ASP A 149 2.49 5.06 -46.78
C ASP A 149 3.32 4.55 -47.97
N ASP A 150 3.77 3.29 -47.92
CA ASP A 150 4.61 2.64 -48.95
C ASP A 150 3.81 1.69 -49.89
N ARG A 151 2.46 1.74 -49.84
CA ARG A 151 1.54 0.99 -50.71
C ARG A 151 0.60 1.92 -51.47
#